data_AF-A0A3D3UQJ5-F1
#
_entry.id   AF-A0A3D3UQJ5-F1
#
_cell.length_a   1.000
_cell.length_b   1.000
_cell.length_c   1.000
_cell.angle_alpha   90.00
_cell.angle_beta   90.00
_cell.angle_gamma   90.00
#
_symmetry.space_group_name_H-M   'P 1'
#
loop_
_entity.id
_entity.type
_entity.pdbx_description
1 polymer ?
#
loop_
_entity_poly.entity_id
_entity_poly.type
_entity_poly.pdbx_seq_one_letter_code
_entity_poly.pdbx_strand_id
1 'polypeptide(L)'
;MEATGLVGGATPQKSGRFVVRLPRSLHAALEREAEAESTSLNQLVVAKLAVQLDNLAGGKIERIMEAFLDVREGYSSDKVIADPTLNRRFLRRCRELGLAGTDFELNWELLNARKNRKLSNLSGLVKTRRYSVGKVIDEFEYASELAVRYMQQSKDVSLDQIICAPELAEEFDTYASRLAPNFSSLQYRWAAFGLRKAGRLGKRADEIGDVPELESFGKVKSLKLARIPEVGGLYLFSSGDTPVFASQTDNLRHRLERHVKVSPSGLPRWLWDIRRQPLQVEIAPLPDKSRSLRQTMELVLARERKPVLNFSRKVA
;
A
#
# COMPACT_ATOMS: atom_id res chain seq x y z
N MET A 1 8.28 58.51 -16.46
CA MET A 1 7.98 57.06 -16.36
C MET A 1 6.74 56.82 -17.19
N GLU A 2 6.91 56.41 -18.45
CA GLU A 2 5.79 56.05 -19.32
C GLU A 2 5.27 54.68 -18.93
N ALA A 3 4.00 54.60 -18.56
CA ALA A 3 3.31 53.37 -18.25
C ALA A 3 2.93 52.66 -19.56
N THR A 4 3.48 51.47 -19.78
CA THR A 4 3.09 50.58 -20.87
C THR A 4 1.82 49.82 -20.51
N GLY A 5 0.68 50.50 -20.62
CA GLY A 5 -0.66 49.91 -20.51
C GLY A 5 -1.13 49.36 -21.85
N LEU A 6 -1.54 48.09 -21.87
CA LEU A 6 -2.20 47.42 -23.00
C LEU A 6 -3.46 48.20 -23.42
N VAL A 7 -3.54 48.56 -24.71
CA VAL A 7 -4.73 49.17 -25.33
C VAL A 7 -5.79 48.09 -25.53
N GLY A 8 -7.02 48.35 -25.07
CA GLY A 8 -8.15 47.43 -25.21
C GLY A 8 -8.46 47.12 -26.69
N GLY A 9 -8.51 45.83 -27.03
CA GLY A 9 -8.85 45.34 -28.38
C GLY A 9 -7.81 44.41 -29.01
N ALA A 10 -6.59 44.32 -28.46
CA ALA A 10 -5.58 43.38 -28.94
C ALA A 10 -5.63 42.07 -28.14
N THR A 11 -6.48 41.11 -28.54
CA THR A 11 -6.23 39.72 -28.15
C THR A 11 -5.09 39.23 -29.06
N PRO A 12 -3.86 39.02 -28.55
CA PRO A 12 -2.76 38.62 -29.41
C PRO A 12 -3.08 37.24 -29.97
N GLN A 13 -3.12 37.08 -31.30
CA GLN A 13 -3.02 35.76 -31.88
C GLN A 13 -1.70 35.15 -31.40
N LYS A 14 -1.77 33.96 -30.80
CA LYS A 14 -0.60 33.28 -30.22
C LYS A 14 0.43 33.06 -31.33
N SER A 15 1.45 33.91 -31.41
CA SER A 15 2.59 33.69 -32.28
C SER A 15 3.55 32.71 -31.60
N GLY A 16 4.05 31.72 -32.32
CA GLY A 16 5.07 30.77 -31.81
C GLY A 16 6.43 31.42 -31.54
N ARG A 17 6.57 32.73 -31.73
CA ARG A 17 7.81 33.49 -31.56
C ARG A 17 7.70 34.38 -30.32
N PHE A 18 8.56 34.11 -29.35
CA PHE A 18 8.65 34.88 -28.10
C PHE A 18 10.04 35.53 -28.03
N VAL A 19 10.09 36.87 -27.95
CA VAL A 19 11.35 37.63 -27.89
C VAL A 19 11.40 38.34 -26.55
N VAL A 20 12.43 38.04 -25.75
CA VAL A 20 12.62 38.61 -24.42
C VAL A 20 13.89 39.44 -24.41
N ARG A 21 13.83 40.64 -23.83
CA ARG A 21 15.03 41.42 -23.50
C ARG A 21 15.48 41.05 -22.08
N LEU A 22 16.73 40.61 -21.95
CA LEU A 22 17.32 40.18 -20.69
C LEU A 22 18.53 41.07 -20.36
N PRO A 23 18.86 41.29 -19.06
CA PRO A 23 20.12 41.90 -18.67
C PRO A 23 21.32 41.13 -19.24
N ARG A 24 22.37 41.83 -19.68
CA ARG A 24 23.57 41.21 -20.28
C ARG A 24 24.23 40.17 -19.38
N SER A 25 24.25 40.42 -18.07
CA SER A 25 24.79 39.49 -17.07
C SER A 25 24.01 38.18 -17.00
N LEU A 26 22.68 38.24 -17.10
CA LEU A 26 21.82 37.05 -17.10
C LEU A 26 21.94 36.27 -18.42
N HIS A 27 22.02 36.98 -19.55
CA HIS A 27 22.27 36.36 -20.86
C HIS A 27 23.58 35.56 -20.86
N ALA A 28 24.67 36.17 -20.41
CA ALA A 28 25.98 35.51 -20.33
C ALA A 28 26.01 34.34 -19.33
N ALA A 29 25.17 34.36 -18.30
CA ALA A 29 25.02 33.22 -17.40
C ALA A 29 24.32 32.04 -18.09
N LEU A 30 23.23 32.30 -18.80
CA LEU A 30 22.48 31.28 -19.54
C LEU A 30 23.29 30.69 -20.71
N GLU A 31 24.11 31.49 -21.39
CA GLU A 31 25.02 31.00 -22.45
C GLU A 31 26.06 30.03 -21.90
N ARG A 32 26.74 30.37 -20.79
CA ARG A 32 27.71 29.48 -20.15
C ARG A 32 27.09 28.16 -19.70
N GLU A 33 25.86 28.21 -19.19
CA GLU A 33 25.12 27.02 -18.77
C GLU A 33 24.67 26.17 -19.97
N ALA A 34 24.24 26.81 -21.07
CA ALA A 34 23.86 26.11 -22.30
C ALA A 34 25.06 25.39 -22.93
N GLU A 35 26.24 26.02 -22.92
CA GLU A 35 27.50 25.39 -23.34
C GLU A 35 27.86 24.21 -22.44
N ALA A 36 27.77 24.38 -21.11
CA ALA A 36 28.07 23.31 -20.15
C ALA A 36 27.13 22.10 -20.30
N GLU A 37 25.85 22.33 -20.60
CA GLU A 37 24.84 21.29 -20.83
C GLU A 37 24.79 20.80 -22.30
N SER A 38 25.64 21.34 -23.19
CA SER A 38 25.66 21.01 -24.62
C SER A 38 24.29 21.13 -25.31
N THR A 39 23.54 22.20 -24.98
CA THR A 39 22.20 22.48 -25.50
C THR A 39 22.13 23.89 -26.09
N SER A 40 21.12 24.18 -26.92
CA SER A 40 20.95 25.54 -27.43
C SER A 40 20.40 26.47 -26.34
N LEU A 41 20.81 27.74 -26.36
CA LEU A 41 20.33 28.76 -25.42
C LEU A 41 18.79 28.82 -25.38
N ASN A 42 18.13 28.75 -26.53
CA ASN A 42 16.66 28.76 -26.61
C ASN A 42 16.04 27.52 -25.95
N GLN A 43 16.61 26.33 -26.15
CA GLN A 43 16.12 25.11 -25.49
C GLN A 43 16.32 25.16 -23.99
N LEU A 44 17.48 25.62 -23.51
CA LEU A 44 17.74 25.81 -22.08
C LEU A 44 16.73 26.78 -21.46
N VAL A 45 16.51 27.93 -22.11
CA VAL A 45 15.58 28.95 -21.66
C VAL A 45 14.16 28.39 -21.58
N VAL A 46 13.69 27.72 -22.63
CA VAL A 46 12.35 27.09 -22.64
C VAL A 46 12.23 26.03 -21.56
N ALA A 47 13.23 25.16 -21.37
CA ALA A 47 13.21 24.11 -20.36
C ALA A 47 13.17 24.69 -18.93
N LYS A 48 14.02 25.69 -18.63
CA LYS A 48 14.02 26.35 -17.33
C LYS A 48 12.75 27.16 -17.07
N LEU A 49 12.21 27.83 -18.09
CA LEU A 49 10.90 28.49 -18.01
C LEU A 49 9.78 27.49 -17.76
N ALA A 50 9.77 26.34 -18.43
CA ALA A 50 8.76 25.30 -18.22
C ALA A 50 8.80 24.79 -16.77
N VAL A 51 10.00 24.54 -16.22
CA VAL A 51 10.17 24.13 -14.81
C VAL A 51 9.70 25.23 -13.84
N GLN A 52 10.06 26.49 -14.09
CA GLN A 52 9.64 27.61 -13.23
C GLN A 52 8.14 27.89 -13.34
N LEU A 53 7.54 27.76 -14.53
CA LEU A 53 6.11 27.92 -14.74
C LEU A 53 5.32 26.77 -14.11
N ASP A 54 5.83 25.54 -14.15
CA ASP A 54 5.25 24.41 -13.42
C ASP A 54 5.27 24.66 -11.91
N ASN A 55 6.38 25.19 -11.38
CA ASN A 55 6.47 25.61 -9.97
C ASN A 55 5.53 26.78 -9.62
N LEU A 56 5.40 27.78 -10.49
CA LEU A 56 4.56 28.98 -10.29
C LEU A 56 3.07 28.69 -10.42
N ALA A 57 2.68 27.71 -11.24
CA ALA A 57 1.29 27.31 -11.42
C ALA A 57 0.75 26.45 -10.26
N GLY A 58 1.52 26.29 -9.18
CA GLY A 58 1.33 25.25 -8.18
C GLY A 58 1.61 23.91 -8.85
N GLY A 59 2.83 23.40 -8.68
CA GLY A 59 3.27 22.16 -9.31
C GLY A 59 2.30 21.00 -9.07
N LYS A 60 2.48 19.93 -9.85
CA LYS A 60 1.63 18.73 -9.78
C LYS A 60 1.39 18.27 -8.34
N ILE A 61 2.43 18.34 -7.50
CA ILE A 61 2.38 17.93 -6.10
C ILE A 61 1.51 18.85 -5.24
N GLU A 62 1.58 20.16 -5.43
CA GLU A 62 0.75 21.15 -4.72
C GLU A 62 -0.74 20.90 -5.01
N ARG A 63 -1.10 20.67 -6.27
CA ARG A 63 -2.50 20.35 -6.65
C ARG A 63 -2.97 18.99 -6.11
N ILE A 64 -2.09 17.99 -6.06
CA ILE A 64 -2.40 16.71 -5.40
C ILE A 64 -2.66 16.91 -3.92
N MET A 65 -1.88 17.77 -3.28
CA MET A 65 -2.03 18.09 -1.86
C MET A 65 -3.30 18.89 -1.60
N GLU A 66 -3.65 19.84 -2.46
CA GLU A 66 -4.93 20.56 -2.45
C GLU A 66 -6.10 19.56 -2.55
N ALA A 67 -6.10 18.70 -3.57
CA ALA A 67 -7.15 17.69 -3.73
C ALA A 67 -7.28 16.77 -2.52
N PHE A 68 -6.15 16.38 -1.91
CA PHE A 68 -6.15 15.58 -0.70
C PHE A 68 -6.74 16.33 0.50
N LEU A 69 -6.34 17.59 0.73
CA LEU A 69 -6.83 18.39 1.86
C LEU A 69 -8.34 18.63 1.78
N ASP A 70 -8.86 18.86 0.58
CA ASP A 70 -10.30 19.10 0.32
C ASP A 70 -11.18 17.90 0.69
N VAL A 71 -10.67 16.67 0.52
CA VAL A 71 -11.50 15.45 0.64
C VAL A 71 -11.18 14.59 1.85
N ARG A 72 -10.03 14.80 2.51
CA ARG A 72 -9.52 13.82 3.48
C ARG A 72 -10.33 13.71 4.77
N GLU A 73 -11.21 14.66 5.08
CA GLU A 73 -12.02 14.66 6.31
C GLU A 73 -11.17 14.47 7.58
N GLY A 74 -9.97 15.05 7.58
CA GLY A 74 -8.97 14.89 8.64
C GLY A 74 -8.22 13.55 8.66
N TYR A 75 -8.52 12.59 7.80
CA TYR A 75 -7.86 11.28 7.76
C TYR A 75 -6.51 11.30 7.01
N SER A 76 -5.68 10.29 7.29
CA SER A 76 -4.36 10.14 6.63
C SER A 76 -4.50 9.76 5.16
N SER A 77 -3.45 9.99 4.36
CA SER A 77 -3.40 9.53 2.97
C SER A 77 -3.58 8.01 2.85
N ASP A 78 -3.01 7.22 3.76
CA ASP A 78 -3.25 5.76 3.82
C ASP A 78 -4.76 5.45 3.89
N LYS A 79 -5.55 6.21 4.68
CA LYS A 79 -6.98 5.94 4.82
C LYS A 79 -7.74 6.43 3.60
N VAL A 80 -7.42 7.62 3.10
CA VAL A 80 -8.04 8.13 1.87
C VAL A 80 -7.86 7.15 0.73
N ILE A 81 -6.67 6.55 0.59
CA ILE A 81 -6.40 5.58 -0.47
C ILE A 81 -7.08 4.23 -0.19
N ALA A 82 -7.08 3.75 1.05
CA ALA A 82 -7.73 2.48 1.42
C ALA A 82 -9.26 2.53 1.35
N ASP A 83 -9.87 3.68 1.58
CA ASP A 83 -11.32 3.86 1.63
C ASP A 83 -11.86 4.11 0.22
N PRO A 84 -12.66 3.19 -0.38
CA PRO A 84 -13.10 3.34 -1.76
C PRO A 84 -13.87 4.65 -2.01
N THR A 85 -14.63 5.13 -1.02
CA THR A 85 -15.43 6.34 -1.14
C THR A 85 -14.55 7.58 -1.09
N LEU A 86 -13.60 7.65 -0.15
CA LEU A 86 -12.67 8.78 -0.07
C LEU A 86 -11.69 8.78 -1.26
N ASN A 87 -11.23 7.61 -1.70
CA ASN A 87 -10.32 7.47 -2.84
C ASN A 87 -10.98 8.02 -4.12
N ARG A 88 -12.23 7.62 -4.40
CA ARG A 88 -12.99 8.16 -5.55
C ARG A 88 -13.16 9.68 -5.48
N ARG A 89 -13.45 10.23 -4.30
CA ARG A 89 -13.55 11.68 -4.09
C ARG A 89 -12.21 12.38 -4.35
N PHE A 90 -11.12 11.82 -3.86
CA PHE A 90 -9.77 12.31 -4.09
C PHE A 90 -9.42 12.32 -5.59
N LEU A 91 -9.58 11.20 -6.27
CA LEU A 91 -9.30 11.09 -7.70
C LEU A 91 -10.14 12.06 -8.52
N ARG A 92 -11.46 12.15 -8.24
CA ARG A 92 -12.34 13.14 -8.88
C ARG A 92 -11.83 14.57 -8.66
N ARG A 93 -11.46 14.91 -7.44
CA ARG A 93 -10.93 16.24 -7.11
C ARG A 93 -9.62 16.52 -7.83
N CYS A 94 -8.73 15.52 -7.97
CA CYS A 94 -7.53 15.67 -8.78
C CYS A 94 -7.86 16.02 -10.24
N ARG A 95 -8.88 15.37 -10.84
CA ARG A 95 -9.32 15.68 -12.21
C ARG A 95 -9.90 17.09 -12.34
N GLU A 96 -10.70 17.52 -11.36
CA GLU A 96 -11.24 18.88 -11.31
C GLU A 96 -10.13 19.95 -11.26
N LEU A 97 -8.99 19.64 -10.62
CA LEU A 97 -7.79 20.49 -10.58
C LEU A 97 -6.88 20.33 -11.83
N GLY A 98 -7.34 19.62 -12.86
CA GLY A 98 -6.61 19.45 -14.12
C GLY A 98 -5.42 18.50 -14.05
N LEU A 99 -5.34 17.63 -13.04
CA LEU A 99 -4.26 16.64 -12.95
C LEU A 99 -4.47 15.48 -13.94
N ALA A 100 -3.48 15.28 -14.80
CA ALA A 100 -3.38 14.15 -15.71
C ALA A 100 -2.67 12.94 -15.06
N GLY A 101 -2.73 11.78 -15.73
CA GLY A 101 -2.13 10.51 -15.28
C GLY A 101 -3.19 9.49 -14.87
N THR A 102 -2.78 8.25 -14.63
CA THR A 102 -3.67 7.16 -14.18
C THR A 102 -4.06 7.33 -12.71
N ASP A 103 -5.14 6.68 -12.28
CA ASP A 103 -5.55 6.71 -10.87
C ASP A 103 -4.49 6.10 -9.94
N PHE A 104 -3.75 5.09 -10.45
CA PHE A 104 -2.58 4.54 -9.78
C PHE A 104 -1.51 5.62 -9.53
N GLU A 105 -1.15 6.38 -10.56
CA GLU A 105 -0.11 7.41 -10.46
C GLU A 105 -0.47 8.50 -9.44
N LEU A 106 -1.72 8.96 -9.44
CA LEU A 106 -2.19 9.97 -8.48
C LEU A 106 -2.16 9.46 -7.03
N ASN A 107 -2.66 8.24 -6.79
CA ASN A 107 -2.61 7.62 -5.46
C ASN A 107 -1.17 7.35 -5.01
N TRP A 108 -0.32 6.91 -5.94
CA TRP A 108 1.11 6.65 -5.70
C TRP A 108 1.86 7.92 -5.33
N GLU A 109 1.63 9.01 -6.05
CA GLU A 109 2.21 10.32 -5.76
C GLU A 109 1.78 10.84 -4.39
N LEU A 110 0.50 10.68 -4.01
CA LEU A 110 0.04 11.03 -2.67
C LEU A 110 0.74 10.20 -1.56
N LEU A 111 0.95 8.89 -1.76
CA LEU A 111 1.71 8.06 -0.82
C LEU A 111 3.17 8.51 -0.70
N ASN A 112 3.81 8.85 -1.82
CA ASN A 112 5.21 9.27 -1.84
C ASN A 112 5.39 10.68 -1.28
N ALA A 113 4.46 11.60 -1.53
CA ALA A 113 4.42 12.93 -0.92
C ALA A 113 4.49 12.85 0.61
N ARG A 114 3.73 11.90 1.18
CA ARG A 114 3.77 11.60 2.61
C ARG A 114 5.12 11.04 3.06
N LYS A 115 5.66 10.04 2.37
CA LYS A 115 6.95 9.41 2.73
C LYS A 115 8.09 10.42 2.73
N ASN A 116 8.12 11.31 1.75
CA ASN A 116 9.14 12.34 1.57
C ASN A 116 8.91 13.58 2.45
N ARG A 117 8.00 13.49 3.44
CA ARG A 117 7.63 14.59 4.34
C ARG A 117 7.17 15.86 3.61
N LYS A 118 6.81 15.82 2.33
CA LYS A 118 6.30 17.01 1.63
C LYS A 118 4.98 17.51 2.26
N LEU A 119 4.23 16.60 2.90
CA LEU A 119 3.05 16.93 3.69
C LEU A 119 3.34 17.65 5.03
N SER A 120 4.59 17.70 5.52
CA SER A 120 4.89 18.34 6.81
C SER A 120 4.73 19.85 6.76
N ASN A 121 4.97 20.47 5.61
CA ASN A 121 4.87 21.93 5.46
C ASN A 121 3.40 22.40 5.42
N LEU A 122 2.45 21.52 5.06
CA LEU A 122 1.01 21.77 5.17
C LEU A 122 0.41 21.26 6.49
N SER A 123 1.20 20.53 7.29
CA SER A 123 0.74 19.90 8.54
C SER A 123 0.57 20.88 9.72
N GLY A 124 0.84 22.16 9.49
CA GLY A 124 0.65 23.22 10.50
C GLY A 124 -0.80 23.48 10.89
N LEU A 125 -1.81 22.93 10.19
CA LEU A 125 -3.19 23.39 10.38
C LEU A 125 -4.20 22.36 10.94
N VAL A 126 -4.05 21.04 10.78
CA VAL A 126 -5.06 20.09 11.32
C VAL A 126 -4.47 18.73 11.73
N LYS A 127 -4.66 18.34 12.99
CA LYS A 127 -4.30 17.00 13.51
C LYS A 127 -4.99 15.91 12.68
N THR A 128 -4.23 14.91 12.25
CA THR A 128 -4.79 13.78 11.50
C THR A 128 -5.60 12.86 12.42
N ARG A 129 -6.85 12.59 12.06
CA ARG A 129 -7.73 11.64 12.76
C ARG A 129 -7.16 10.24 12.62
N ARG A 130 -6.94 9.57 13.76
CA ARG A 130 -6.46 8.19 13.79
C ARG A 130 -7.61 7.26 13.36
N TYR A 131 -7.31 6.34 12.46
CA TYR A 131 -8.18 5.22 12.13
C TYR A 131 -7.50 3.92 12.56
N SER A 132 -8.28 3.01 13.13
CA SER A 132 -7.87 1.67 13.52
C SER A 132 -9.07 0.75 13.39
N VAL A 133 -8.82 -0.50 12.98
CA VAL A 133 -9.87 -1.53 12.89
C VAL A 133 -10.12 -2.21 14.25
N GLY A 134 -9.31 -1.89 15.27
CA GLY A 134 -9.46 -2.46 16.61
C GLY A 134 -9.19 -3.95 16.66
N LYS A 135 -9.77 -4.65 17.65
CA LYS A 135 -9.54 -6.09 17.89
C LYS A 135 -10.08 -7.00 16.78
N VAL A 136 -11.05 -6.52 16.00
CA VAL A 136 -11.70 -7.26 14.92
C VAL A 136 -10.73 -7.58 13.77
N ILE A 137 -9.55 -6.95 13.71
CA ILE A 137 -8.54 -7.24 12.69
C ILE A 137 -8.07 -8.70 12.68
N ASP A 138 -8.11 -9.40 13.83
CA ASP A 138 -7.84 -10.85 13.84
C ASP A 138 -8.80 -11.61 12.91
N GLU A 139 -10.06 -11.19 12.79
CA GLU A 139 -11.08 -11.93 12.05
C GLU A 139 -10.81 -12.04 10.54
N PHE A 140 -9.97 -11.17 9.97
CA PHE A 140 -9.80 -11.09 8.52
C PHE A 140 -8.38 -10.73 8.03
N GLU A 141 -7.41 -10.44 8.90
CA GLU A 141 -6.07 -10.05 8.43
C GLU A 141 -5.39 -11.14 7.59
N TYR A 142 -5.53 -12.42 7.97
CA TYR A 142 -5.02 -13.56 7.21
C TYR A 142 -5.57 -13.60 5.78
N ALA A 143 -6.85 -13.24 5.61
CA ALA A 143 -7.51 -13.21 4.31
C ALA A 143 -6.92 -12.11 3.43
N SER A 144 -6.55 -10.98 4.02
CA SER A 144 -5.87 -9.89 3.31
C SER A 144 -4.46 -10.30 2.89
N GLU A 145 -3.70 -11.00 3.75
CA GLU A 145 -2.36 -11.50 3.39
C GLU A 145 -2.41 -12.53 2.25
N LEU A 146 -3.30 -13.52 2.35
CA LEU A 146 -3.48 -14.53 1.32
C LEU A 146 -3.96 -13.92 -0.01
N ALA A 147 -4.88 -12.96 0.03
CA ALA A 147 -5.37 -12.28 -1.17
C ALA A 147 -4.26 -11.46 -1.86
N VAL A 148 -3.46 -10.71 -1.08
CA VAL A 148 -2.28 -10.02 -1.62
C VAL A 148 -1.38 -11.03 -2.31
N ARG A 149 -0.98 -12.10 -1.60
CA ARG A 149 -0.01 -13.07 -2.13
C ARG A 149 -0.51 -13.76 -3.39
N TYR A 150 -1.79 -14.13 -3.44
CA TYR A 150 -2.42 -14.68 -4.63
C TYR A 150 -2.31 -13.74 -5.84
N MET A 151 -2.64 -12.45 -5.65
CA MET A 151 -2.54 -11.46 -6.72
C MET A 151 -1.10 -11.25 -7.19
N GLN A 152 -0.13 -11.22 -6.27
CA GLN A 152 1.29 -11.13 -6.66
C GLN A 152 1.72 -12.30 -7.54
N GLN A 153 1.29 -13.52 -7.20
CA GLN A 153 1.65 -14.72 -7.97
C GLN A 153 0.91 -14.85 -9.30
N SER A 154 -0.34 -14.42 -9.37
CA SER A 154 -1.18 -14.57 -10.56
C SER A 154 -1.04 -13.43 -11.56
N LYS A 155 -0.64 -12.24 -11.13
CA LYS A 155 -0.62 -11.02 -11.96
C LYS A 155 0.71 -10.27 -11.98
N ASP A 156 1.72 -10.75 -11.26
CA ASP A 156 3.03 -10.09 -11.12
C ASP A 156 2.93 -8.61 -10.68
N VAL A 157 2.04 -8.35 -9.71
CA VAL A 157 1.81 -7.01 -9.15
C VAL A 157 2.43 -6.86 -7.77
N SER A 158 2.90 -5.66 -7.45
CA SER A 158 3.34 -5.28 -6.10
C SER A 158 2.15 -4.93 -5.19
N LEU A 159 2.36 -4.99 -3.87
CA LEU A 159 1.35 -4.55 -2.90
C LEU A 159 0.95 -3.09 -3.11
N ASP A 160 1.90 -2.23 -3.47
CA ASP A 160 1.63 -0.82 -3.74
C ASP A 160 0.75 -0.64 -5.00
N GLN A 161 0.97 -1.45 -6.06
CA GLN A 161 0.07 -1.49 -7.22
C GLN A 161 -1.34 -1.96 -6.84
N ILE A 162 -1.45 -3.05 -6.07
CA ILE A 162 -2.75 -3.58 -5.61
C ILE A 162 -3.56 -2.50 -4.89
N ILE A 163 -2.94 -1.72 -4.01
CA ILE A 163 -3.67 -0.76 -3.17
C ILE A 163 -3.89 0.60 -3.85
N CYS A 164 -2.97 1.04 -4.70
CA CYS A 164 -3.09 2.35 -5.37
C CYS A 164 -3.94 2.32 -6.64
N ALA A 165 -4.04 1.19 -7.34
CA ALA A 165 -4.89 1.07 -8.52
C ALA A 165 -6.31 0.65 -8.11
N PRO A 166 -7.37 1.47 -8.34
CA PRO A 166 -8.72 1.17 -7.88
C PRO A 166 -9.26 -0.19 -8.36
N GLU A 167 -8.96 -0.57 -9.61
CA GLU A 167 -9.38 -1.83 -10.20
C GLU A 167 -8.73 -3.04 -9.52
N LEU A 168 -7.41 -2.99 -9.27
CA LEU A 168 -6.71 -4.04 -8.53
C LEU A 168 -7.16 -4.11 -7.07
N ALA A 169 -7.48 -2.96 -6.47
CA ALA A 169 -7.95 -2.89 -5.09
C ALA A 169 -9.34 -3.53 -4.94
N GLU A 170 -10.21 -3.39 -5.94
CA GLU A 170 -11.53 -4.03 -5.99
C GLU A 170 -11.43 -5.55 -6.21
N GLU A 171 -10.51 -5.99 -7.06
CA GLU A 171 -10.23 -7.41 -7.23
C GLU A 171 -9.64 -8.03 -5.96
N PHE A 172 -8.73 -7.31 -5.28
CA PHE A 172 -8.21 -7.66 -3.97
C PHE A 172 -9.34 -7.85 -2.93
N ASP A 173 -10.28 -6.91 -2.87
CA ASP A 173 -11.43 -7.01 -1.96
C ASP A 173 -12.27 -8.27 -2.24
N THR A 174 -12.40 -8.63 -3.52
CA THR A 174 -13.12 -9.84 -3.94
C THR A 174 -12.43 -11.11 -3.43
N TYR A 175 -11.11 -11.21 -3.53
CA TYR A 175 -10.39 -12.37 -2.98
C TYR A 175 -10.40 -12.41 -1.45
N ALA A 176 -10.20 -11.26 -0.80
CA ALA A 176 -10.20 -11.18 0.66
C ALA A 176 -11.59 -11.53 1.25
N SER A 177 -12.67 -11.06 0.63
CA SER A 177 -14.04 -11.36 1.07
C SER A 177 -14.45 -12.82 0.87
N ARG A 178 -13.91 -13.51 -0.15
CA ARG A 178 -14.08 -14.96 -0.32
C ARG A 178 -13.42 -15.76 0.81
N LEU A 179 -12.33 -15.27 1.38
CA LEU A 179 -11.59 -15.92 2.47
C LEU A 179 -12.12 -15.54 3.85
N ALA A 180 -12.62 -14.33 4.04
CA ALA A 180 -13.22 -13.87 5.28
C ALA A 180 -14.37 -12.91 4.94
N PRO A 181 -15.62 -13.39 4.77
CA PRO A 181 -16.75 -12.54 4.39
C PRO A 181 -17.19 -11.59 5.51
N ASN A 182 -18.05 -10.63 5.15
CA ASN A 182 -18.70 -9.67 6.05
C ASN A 182 -17.78 -8.57 6.64
N PHE A 183 -16.70 -8.21 5.94
CA PHE A 183 -15.92 -7.01 6.23
C PHE A 183 -15.93 -6.06 5.03
N SER A 184 -15.71 -4.77 5.31
CA SER A 184 -15.67 -3.74 4.28
C SER A 184 -14.35 -3.74 3.52
N SER A 185 -14.36 -3.26 2.27
CA SER A 185 -13.15 -2.99 1.47
C SER A 185 -12.10 -2.20 2.23
N LEU A 186 -12.52 -1.15 2.97
CA LEU A 186 -11.61 -0.36 3.80
C LEU A 186 -10.87 -1.25 4.82
N GLN A 187 -11.57 -2.19 5.47
CA GLN A 187 -10.95 -3.07 6.45
C GLN A 187 -9.89 -3.97 5.81
N TYR A 188 -10.21 -4.65 4.70
CA TYR A 188 -9.25 -5.50 3.99
C TYR A 188 -8.02 -4.71 3.52
N ARG A 189 -8.25 -3.57 2.84
CA ARG A 189 -7.17 -2.73 2.30
C ARG A 189 -6.31 -2.12 3.42
N TRP A 190 -6.93 -1.80 4.55
CA TRP A 190 -6.20 -1.32 5.73
C TRP A 190 -5.32 -2.39 6.37
N ALA A 191 -5.78 -3.64 6.44
CA ALA A 191 -4.95 -4.75 6.90
C ALA A 191 -3.77 -4.98 5.94
N ALA A 192 -3.98 -4.90 4.62
CA ALA A 192 -2.92 -4.99 3.63
C ALA A 192 -1.87 -3.87 3.79
N PHE A 193 -2.27 -2.63 4.11
CA PHE A 193 -1.32 -1.57 4.49
C PHE A 193 -0.52 -1.89 5.77
N GLY A 194 -1.09 -2.68 6.68
CA GLY A 194 -0.39 -3.22 7.86
C GLY A 194 0.78 -4.11 7.46
N LEU A 195 0.56 -5.02 6.50
CA LEU A 195 1.60 -5.93 5.97
C LEU A 195 2.79 -5.15 5.40
N ARG A 196 2.51 -4.06 4.66
CA ARG A 196 3.53 -3.14 4.13
C ARG A 196 4.43 -2.55 5.23
N LYS A 197 3.87 -2.28 6.42
CA LYS A 197 4.60 -1.68 7.55
C LYS A 197 5.25 -2.73 8.44
N ALA A 198 4.83 -4.00 8.36
CA ALA A 198 5.34 -5.10 9.17
C ALA A 198 6.83 -5.38 8.93
N GLY A 199 7.42 -4.94 7.81
CA GLY A 199 8.88 -4.96 7.62
C GLY A 199 9.66 -4.22 8.72
N ARG A 200 9.03 -3.25 9.41
CA ARG A 200 9.62 -2.54 10.56
C ARG A 200 9.74 -3.39 11.82
N LEU A 201 8.96 -4.47 11.93
CA LEU A 201 9.10 -5.45 12.99
C LEU A 201 10.28 -6.39 12.74
N GLY A 202 10.94 -6.31 11.58
CA GLY A 202 12.09 -7.14 11.25
C GLY A 202 13.22 -7.03 12.27
N LYS A 203 13.53 -5.81 12.75
CA LYS A 203 14.53 -5.61 13.82
C LYS A 203 14.16 -6.31 15.12
N ARG A 204 12.87 -6.29 15.49
CA ARG A 204 12.37 -7.01 16.67
C ARG A 204 12.38 -8.52 16.46
N ALA A 205 12.22 -8.99 15.22
CA ALA A 205 12.30 -10.40 14.90
C ALA A 205 13.73 -10.94 15.07
N ASP A 206 14.74 -10.11 14.82
CA ASP A 206 16.15 -10.47 15.04
C ASP A 206 16.51 -10.50 16.54
N GLU A 207 15.73 -9.83 17.40
CA GLU A 207 15.88 -9.79 18.86
C GLU A 207 15.11 -10.92 19.57
N ILE A 208 14.16 -11.56 18.89
CA ILE A 208 13.46 -12.72 19.43
C ILE A 208 14.35 -13.94 19.21
N GLY A 209 14.52 -14.75 20.26
CA GLY A 209 15.16 -16.06 20.17
C GLY A 209 14.29 -17.08 19.43
N ASP A 210 14.26 -18.32 19.91
CA ASP A 210 13.58 -19.39 19.19
C ASP A 210 12.05 -19.22 19.13
N VAL A 211 11.49 -19.49 17.94
CA VAL A 211 10.07 -19.74 17.77
C VAL A 211 9.73 -21.08 18.41
N PRO A 212 8.63 -21.20 19.18
CA PRO A 212 8.23 -22.49 19.75
C PRO A 212 8.05 -23.53 18.65
N GLU A 213 8.40 -24.77 18.96
CA GLU A 213 8.11 -25.90 18.08
C GLU A 213 6.60 -26.03 17.86
N LEU A 214 6.19 -26.29 16.63
CA LEU A 214 4.79 -26.49 16.29
C LEU A 214 4.46 -27.98 16.40
N GLU A 215 3.38 -28.30 17.13
CA GLU A 215 2.87 -29.66 17.24
C GLU A 215 1.97 -29.99 16.05
N SER A 216 2.14 -31.17 15.46
CA SER A 216 1.30 -31.62 14.33
C SER A 216 -0.06 -32.12 14.80
N PHE A 217 -1.12 -31.59 14.18
CA PHE A 217 -2.51 -32.00 14.41
C PHE A 217 -3.08 -32.80 13.22
N GLY A 218 -2.21 -33.19 12.27
CA GLY A 218 -2.56 -34.02 11.12
C GLY A 218 -3.27 -33.26 10.01
N LYS A 219 -4.02 -33.99 9.17
CA LYS A 219 -4.67 -33.44 7.96
C LYS A 219 -5.85 -32.54 8.33
N VAL A 220 -5.94 -31.36 7.71
CA VAL A 220 -7.01 -30.39 7.93
C VAL A 220 -8.40 -30.99 7.68
N LYS A 221 -8.54 -31.80 6.63
CA LYS A 221 -9.80 -32.47 6.28
C LYS A 221 -10.35 -33.40 7.37
N SER A 222 -9.48 -33.93 8.23
CA SER A 222 -9.82 -34.83 9.33
C SER A 222 -9.58 -34.20 10.70
N LEU A 223 -9.39 -32.87 10.75
CA LEU A 223 -9.07 -32.16 11.97
C LEU A 223 -10.24 -32.19 12.95
N LYS A 224 -10.00 -32.66 14.17
CA LYS A 224 -10.98 -32.60 15.26
C LYS A 224 -10.86 -31.24 15.95
N LEU A 225 -11.63 -30.25 15.51
CA LEU A 225 -11.58 -28.86 16.00
C LEU A 225 -11.73 -28.75 17.53
N ALA A 226 -12.52 -29.63 18.16
CA ALA A 226 -12.67 -29.68 19.62
C ALA A 226 -11.35 -29.93 20.38
N ARG A 227 -10.32 -30.51 19.74
CA ARG A 227 -8.99 -30.72 20.33
C ARG A 227 -8.08 -29.49 20.21
N ILE A 228 -8.46 -28.50 19.41
CA ILE A 228 -7.69 -27.26 19.25
C ILE A 228 -8.02 -26.34 20.43
N PRO A 229 -7.01 -25.75 21.11
CA PRO A 229 -7.27 -24.85 22.23
C PRO A 229 -7.84 -23.49 21.77
N GLU A 230 -8.69 -22.89 22.59
CA GLU A 230 -9.26 -21.54 22.38
C GLU A 230 -8.33 -20.45 22.93
N VAL A 231 -7.08 -20.48 22.52
CA VAL A 231 -6.05 -19.52 22.96
C VAL A 231 -5.34 -18.92 21.75
N GLY A 232 -4.70 -17.77 21.94
CA GLY A 232 -3.85 -17.19 20.91
C GLY A 232 -2.64 -18.07 20.63
N GLY A 233 -2.13 -18.04 19.41
CA GLY A 233 -1.02 -18.91 19.00
C GLY A 233 -0.57 -18.71 17.57
N LEU A 234 0.34 -19.58 17.14
CA LEU A 234 0.79 -19.71 15.77
C LEU A 234 0.21 -20.99 15.15
N TYR A 235 -0.01 -20.97 13.84
CA TYR A 235 -0.30 -22.17 13.07
C TYR A 235 0.43 -22.13 11.73
N LEU A 236 0.72 -23.32 11.20
CA LEU A 236 1.32 -23.53 9.88
C LEU A 236 0.50 -24.57 9.13
N PHE A 237 0.08 -24.23 7.91
CA PHE A 237 -0.37 -25.19 6.93
C PHE A 237 0.79 -25.69 6.09
N SER A 238 0.89 -27.00 5.92
CA SER A 238 1.92 -27.68 5.14
C SER A 238 1.30 -28.72 4.20
N SER A 239 1.92 -28.96 3.05
CA SER A 239 1.50 -29.97 2.06
C SER A 239 2.69 -30.89 1.78
N GLY A 240 2.79 -32.00 2.50
CA GLY A 240 4.03 -32.78 2.57
C GLY A 240 5.12 -31.92 3.21
N ASP A 241 6.31 -31.90 2.62
CA ASP A 241 7.44 -31.10 3.09
C ASP A 241 7.39 -29.63 2.64
N THR A 242 6.28 -29.18 2.04
CA THR A 242 6.12 -27.80 1.57
C THR A 242 5.31 -26.98 2.55
N PRO A 243 5.92 -26.03 3.28
CA PRO A 243 5.19 -25.03 4.05
C PRO A 243 4.34 -24.16 3.12
N VAL A 244 3.05 -24.05 3.42
CA VAL A 244 2.07 -23.37 2.56
C VAL A 244 1.74 -21.99 3.11
N PHE A 245 1.32 -21.91 4.37
CA PHE A 245 0.93 -20.64 4.99
C PHE A 245 1.06 -20.71 6.51
N ALA A 246 1.81 -19.79 7.10
CA ALA A 246 1.92 -19.60 8.52
C ALA A 246 1.20 -18.31 8.95
N SER A 247 0.51 -18.32 10.08
CA SER A 247 0.03 -17.06 10.66
C SER A 247 -0.16 -17.15 12.17
N GLN A 248 -0.37 -15.98 12.78
CA GLN A 248 -0.78 -15.85 14.17
C GLN A 248 -2.30 -15.63 14.31
N THR A 249 -2.81 -15.84 15.51
CA THR A 249 -4.21 -15.49 15.84
C THR A 249 -4.37 -15.28 17.34
N ASP A 250 -5.43 -14.56 17.70
CA ASP A 250 -5.87 -14.42 19.09
C ASP A 250 -6.68 -15.65 19.56
N ASN A 251 -7.15 -16.52 18.65
CA ASN A 251 -7.82 -17.79 18.97
C ASN A 251 -7.60 -18.86 17.88
N LEU A 252 -6.79 -19.88 18.18
CA LEU A 252 -6.42 -20.96 17.26
C LEU A 252 -7.63 -21.76 16.76
N ARG A 253 -8.54 -22.19 17.66
CA ARG A 253 -9.73 -22.95 17.27
C ARG A 253 -10.60 -22.16 16.30
N HIS A 254 -10.94 -20.93 16.68
CA HIS A 254 -11.77 -20.04 15.86
C HIS A 254 -11.14 -19.76 14.49
N ARG A 255 -9.82 -19.53 14.44
CA ARG A 255 -9.10 -19.33 13.16
C ARG A 255 -9.22 -20.55 12.25
N LEU A 256 -8.97 -21.74 12.78
CA LEU A 256 -9.01 -22.97 11.99
C LEU A 256 -10.44 -23.32 11.57
N GLU A 257 -11.43 -23.07 12.42
CA GLU A 257 -12.86 -23.14 12.07
C GLU A 257 -13.19 -22.27 10.86
N ARG A 258 -12.70 -21.03 10.81
CA ARG A 258 -12.92 -20.14 9.65
C ARG A 258 -12.31 -20.69 8.36
N HIS A 259 -11.08 -21.19 8.42
CA HIS A 259 -10.44 -21.85 7.26
C HIS A 259 -11.27 -23.04 6.77
N VAL A 260 -11.66 -23.93 7.68
CA VAL A 260 -12.47 -25.13 7.37
C VAL A 260 -13.86 -24.76 6.82
N LYS A 261 -14.48 -23.69 7.35
CA LYS A 261 -15.78 -23.18 6.89
C LYS A 261 -15.73 -22.69 5.44
N VAL A 262 -14.63 -22.04 5.05
CA VAL A 262 -14.44 -21.54 3.69
C VAL A 262 -14.02 -22.67 2.74
N SER A 263 -13.19 -23.60 3.22
CA SER A 263 -12.78 -24.79 2.49
C SER A 263 -12.59 -25.95 3.45
N PRO A 264 -13.29 -27.09 3.28
CA PRO A 264 -13.10 -28.27 4.13
C PRO A 264 -11.67 -28.82 4.13
N SER A 265 -10.81 -28.38 3.21
CA SER A 265 -9.39 -28.74 3.15
C SER A 265 -8.46 -27.65 3.73
N GLY A 266 -9.01 -26.61 4.35
CA GLY A 266 -8.28 -25.47 4.93
C GLY A 266 -8.22 -24.27 3.99
N LEU A 267 -7.70 -24.44 2.78
CA LEU A 267 -7.58 -23.37 1.79
C LEU A 267 -8.44 -23.66 0.54
N PRO A 268 -9.02 -22.63 -0.11
CA PRO A 268 -9.77 -22.81 -1.35
C PRO A 268 -8.90 -23.33 -2.51
N ARG A 269 -9.51 -24.09 -3.44
CA ARG A 269 -8.81 -24.65 -4.61
C ARG A 269 -8.18 -23.60 -5.53
N TRP A 270 -8.78 -22.42 -5.64
CA TRP A 270 -8.23 -21.32 -6.44
C TRP A 270 -6.94 -20.75 -5.83
N LEU A 271 -6.72 -20.95 -4.52
CA LEU A 271 -5.56 -20.46 -3.80
C LEU A 271 -4.48 -21.55 -3.64
N TRP A 272 -4.90 -22.80 -3.41
CA TRP A 272 -4.00 -23.95 -3.29
C TRP A 272 -4.60 -25.19 -3.93
N ASP A 273 -3.89 -25.78 -4.90
CA ASP A 273 -4.36 -27.01 -5.55
C ASP A 273 -4.09 -28.24 -4.65
N ILE A 274 -5.17 -28.75 -4.07
CA ILE A 274 -5.21 -29.93 -3.19
C ILE A 274 -4.81 -31.22 -3.92
N ARG A 275 -4.76 -31.22 -5.26
CA ARG A 275 -4.30 -32.38 -6.05
C ARG A 275 -2.82 -32.71 -5.86
N ARG A 276 -2.04 -31.83 -5.21
CA ARG A 276 -0.65 -32.11 -4.83
C ARG A 276 -0.59 -33.07 -3.64
N GLN A 277 -1.04 -32.65 -2.46
CA GLN A 277 -1.21 -33.45 -1.25
C GLN A 277 -2.22 -32.75 -0.31
N PRO A 278 -2.91 -33.47 0.60
CA PRO A 278 -3.81 -32.84 1.57
C PRO A 278 -3.03 -31.94 2.53
N LEU A 279 -3.60 -30.77 2.85
CA LEU A 279 -3.02 -29.87 3.85
C LEU A 279 -3.01 -30.54 5.23
N GLN A 280 -1.88 -30.39 5.90
CA GLN A 280 -1.66 -30.69 7.31
C GLN A 280 -1.60 -29.37 8.08
N VAL A 281 -1.89 -29.43 9.37
CA VAL A 281 -1.79 -28.27 10.25
C VAL A 281 -0.92 -28.60 11.46
N GLU A 282 -0.02 -27.67 11.75
CA GLU A 282 0.80 -27.66 12.96
C GLU A 282 0.45 -26.38 13.74
N ILE A 283 0.45 -26.43 15.08
CA ILE A 283 0.11 -25.28 15.93
C ILE A 283 1.08 -25.13 17.10
N ALA A 284 1.25 -23.90 17.57
CA ALA A 284 1.90 -23.58 18.84
C ALA A 284 0.97 -22.68 19.69
N PRO A 285 0.33 -23.21 20.75
CA PRO A 285 -0.47 -22.43 21.67
C PRO A 285 0.39 -21.45 22.49
N LEU A 286 -0.01 -20.18 22.54
CA LEU A 286 0.73 -19.09 23.20
C LEU A 286 -0.23 -18.17 23.98
N PRO A 287 -0.91 -18.70 25.02
CA PRO A 287 -1.91 -17.95 25.79
C PRO A 287 -1.33 -16.71 26.47
N ASP A 288 -0.09 -16.79 26.97
CA ASP A 288 0.54 -15.72 27.76
C ASP A 288 1.32 -14.70 26.90
N LYS A 289 1.33 -14.87 25.59
CA LYS A 289 2.05 -13.97 24.69
C LYS A 289 1.11 -12.85 24.21
N SER A 290 1.64 -11.65 24.06
CA SER A 290 0.88 -10.56 23.44
C SER A 290 0.75 -10.81 21.93
N ARG A 291 -0.28 -10.24 21.31
CA ARG A 291 -0.45 -10.27 19.85
C ARG A 291 0.78 -9.73 19.11
N SER A 292 1.35 -8.62 19.59
CA SER A 292 2.54 -8.05 18.97
C SER A 292 3.73 -9.00 19.02
N LEU A 293 3.87 -9.77 20.10
CA LEU A 293 4.94 -10.76 20.21
C LEU A 293 4.68 -11.96 19.28
N ARG A 294 3.44 -12.45 19.20
CA ARG A 294 3.04 -13.49 18.23
C ARG A 294 3.25 -13.06 16.79
N GLN A 295 2.92 -11.82 16.42
CA GLN A 295 3.19 -11.28 15.07
C GLN A 295 4.68 -11.25 14.74
N THR A 296 5.54 -10.99 15.73
CA THR A 296 6.98 -11.07 15.53
C THR A 296 7.46 -12.51 15.43
N MET A 297 6.90 -13.45 16.21
CA MET A 297 7.22 -14.88 16.06
C MET A 297 6.74 -15.45 14.72
N GLU A 298 5.58 -15.01 14.21
CA GLU A 298 5.10 -15.31 12.84
C GLU A 298 6.12 -14.88 11.79
N LEU A 299 6.75 -13.70 11.96
CA LEU A 299 7.79 -13.23 11.05
C LEU A 299 8.99 -14.17 11.02
N VAL A 300 9.46 -14.60 12.18
CA VAL A 300 10.60 -15.53 12.29
C VAL A 300 10.22 -16.87 11.66
N LEU A 301 9.07 -17.43 12.02
CA LEU A 301 8.55 -18.68 11.45
C LEU A 301 8.45 -18.61 9.92
N ALA A 302 7.94 -17.50 9.38
CA ALA A 302 7.81 -17.30 7.94
C ALA A 302 9.18 -17.17 7.24
N ARG A 303 10.20 -16.59 7.90
CA ARG A 303 11.58 -16.52 7.37
C ARG A 303 12.26 -17.89 7.34
N GLU A 304 12.09 -18.67 8.39
CA GLU A 304 12.70 -19.99 8.54
C GLU A 304 12.05 -21.03 7.62
N ARG A 305 10.71 -21.11 7.66
CA ARG A 305 9.94 -22.12 6.91
C ARG A 305 9.63 -21.71 5.47
N LYS A 306 9.77 -20.42 5.14
CA LYS A 306 9.48 -19.84 3.81
C LYS A 306 8.15 -20.30 3.20
N PRO A 307 7.00 -20.16 3.89
CA PRO A 307 5.74 -20.66 3.35
C PRO A 307 5.35 -19.93 2.07
N VAL A 308 4.83 -20.69 1.10
CA VAL A 308 4.58 -20.21 -0.27
C VAL A 308 3.62 -19.02 -0.33
N LEU A 309 2.58 -19.04 0.51
CA LEU A 309 1.47 -18.10 0.52
C LEU A 309 1.59 -16.98 1.56
N ASN A 310 2.69 -16.93 2.32
CA ASN A 310 2.96 -15.75 3.13
C ASN A 310 3.44 -14.59 2.26
N PHE A 311 3.06 -13.37 2.63
CA PHE A 311 3.58 -12.17 1.99
C PHE A 311 5.07 -12.04 2.32
N SER A 312 5.92 -11.97 1.29
CA SER A 312 7.36 -11.79 1.47
C SER A 312 7.65 -10.37 1.96
N ARG A 313 7.73 -10.22 3.29
CA ARG A 313 8.08 -8.97 3.95
C ARG A 313 9.58 -8.73 3.72
N LYS A 314 9.94 -8.06 2.61
CA LYS A 314 11.33 -7.62 2.39
C LYS A 314 11.73 -6.73 3.58
N VAL A 315 12.84 -7.08 4.23
CA VAL A 315 13.46 -6.22 5.25
C VAL A 315 13.87 -4.94 4.54
N ALA A 316 13.35 -3.81 5.00
CA ALA A 316 13.68 -2.49 4.48
C ALA A 316 15.01 -2.01 5.07
#